data_AF-A0A916DM86-F1
#
_entry.id   AF-A0A916DM86-F1
#
_cell.length_a   1.000
_cell.length_b   1.000
_cell.length_c   1.000
_cell.angle_alpha   90.00
_cell.angle_beta   90.00
_cell.angle_gamma   90.00
#
_symmetry.space_group_name_H-M   'P 1'
#
loop_
_entity.id
_entity.type
_entity.pdbx_description
1 polymer ?
#
loop_
_entity_poly.entity_id
_entity_poly.type
_entity_poly.pdbx_seq_one_letter_code
_entity_poly.pdbx_strand_id
1 'polypeptide(L)'
;MQEIASTLFALRLVKLVLEVCLLALVGQGIATVLIRATGQDPKENLFHRVLSTVSSPFTWLVRRITPPFIADRHVPLATFALLLVCYATVLFTIADTCMRHGLTVADCMERR
;
A
#
# COMPACT_ATOMS: atom_id res chain seq x y z
N MET A 1 5.81 -29.21 -2.92
CA MET A 1 5.81 -28.52 -1.61
C MET A 1 6.73 -27.30 -1.62
N GLN A 2 8.01 -27.43 -2.02
CA GLN A 2 8.97 -26.31 -2.10
C GLN A 2 8.50 -25.14 -3.00
N GLU A 3 7.93 -25.43 -4.17
CA GLU A 3 7.39 -24.43 -5.12
C GLU A 3 6.19 -23.64 -4.56
N ILE A 4 5.38 -24.27 -3.70
CA ILE A 4 4.19 -23.65 -3.11
C ILE A 4 4.61 -22.71 -1.97
N ALA A 5 5.58 -23.13 -1.15
CA ALA A 5 6.12 -22.31 -0.08
C ALA A 5 6.81 -21.05 -0.61
N SER A 6 7.59 -21.18 -1.69
CA SER A 6 8.29 -20.05 -2.30
C SER A 6 7.35 -19.05 -3.00
N THR A 7 6.33 -19.53 -3.72
CA THR A 7 5.32 -18.65 -4.34
C THR A 7 4.47 -17.92 -3.29
N LEU A 8 3.99 -18.62 -2.25
CA LEU A 8 3.27 -17.99 -1.14
C LEU A 8 4.13 -16.99 -0.36
N PHE A 9 5.41 -17.31 -0.14
CA PHE A 9 6.34 -16.39 0.52
C PHE A 9 6.53 -15.10 -0.28
N ALA A 10 6.75 -15.21 -1.60
CA ALA A 10 6.87 -14.05 -2.48
C ALA A 10 5.60 -13.20 -2.49
N LEU A 11 4.42 -13.82 -2.62
CA LEU A 11 3.13 -13.11 -2.59
C LEU A 11 2.88 -12.41 -1.25
N ARG A 12 3.25 -13.05 -0.13
CA ARG A 12 3.16 -12.44 1.21
C ARG A 12 4.11 -11.26 1.38
N LEU A 13 5.34 -11.37 0.89
CA LEU A 13 6.30 -10.27 0.92
C LEU A 13 5.75 -9.06 0.16
N VAL A 14 5.22 -9.30 -1.05
CA VAL A 14 4.57 -8.26 -1.86
C VAL A 14 3.39 -7.66 -1.09
N LYS A 15 2.48 -8.48 -0.55
CA LYS A 15 1.34 -8.02 0.25
C LYS A 15 1.78 -7.13 1.42
N LEU A 16 2.81 -7.54 2.17
CA LEU A 16 3.34 -6.79 3.31
C LEU A 16 3.85 -5.41 2.88
N VAL A 17 4.62 -5.36 1.78
CA VAL A 17 5.10 -4.10 1.22
C VAL A 17 3.91 -3.20 0.84
N LEU A 18 2.87 -3.75 0.21
CA LEU A 18 1.66 -2.98 -0.12
C LEU A 18 0.91 -2.46 1.12
N GLU A 19 0.79 -3.26 2.19
CA GLU A 19 0.17 -2.83 3.46
C GLU A 19 0.93 -1.68 4.10
N VAL A 20 2.26 -1.76 4.17
CA VAL A 20 3.10 -0.69 4.70
C VAL A 20 2.94 0.59 3.87
N CYS A 21 2.87 0.45 2.54
CA CYS A 21 2.63 1.59 1.65
C CYS A 21 1.27 2.24 1.88
N LEU A 22 0.20 1.45 1.99
CA LEU A 22 -1.15 1.92 2.28
C LEU A 22 -1.21 2.67 3.61
N LEU A 23 -0.62 2.09 4.67
CA LEU A 23 -0.56 2.71 6.00
C LEU A 23 0.23 4.03 5.99
N ALA A 24 1.33 4.09 5.26
CA ALA A 24 2.13 5.32 5.13
C ALA A 24 1.35 6.46 4.44
N LEU A 25 0.60 6.15 3.36
CA LEU A 25 -0.27 7.11 2.67
C LEU A 25 -1.42 7.58 3.54
N VAL A 26 -2.06 6.67 4.28
CA VAL A 26 -3.12 7.01 5.25
C VAL A 26 -2.56 7.91 6.34
N GLY A 27 -1.38 7.60 6.89
CA GLY A 27 -0.69 8.44 7.87
C GLY A 27 -0.43 9.86 7.35
N GLN A 28 0.02 9.99 6.10
CA GLN A 28 0.26 11.30 5.49
C GLN A 28 -1.05 12.08 5.26
N GLY A 29 -2.11 11.39 4.85
CA GLY A 29 -3.45 11.97 4.71
C GLY A 29 -3.98 12.50 6.04
N ILE A 30 -3.94 11.68 7.09
CA ILE A 30 -4.38 12.05 8.44
C ILE A 30 -3.57 13.25 8.97
N ALA A 31 -2.24 13.21 8.86
CA ALA A 31 -1.38 14.30 9.29
C ALA A 31 -1.70 15.61 8.55
N THR A 32 -1.95 15.54 7.23
CA THR A 32 -2.30 16.72 6.42
C THR A 32 -3.64 17.33 6.85
N VAL A 33 -4.64 16.50 7.15
CA VAL A 33 -5.96 16.97 7.62
C VAL A 33 -5.84 17.61 9.00
N LEU A 34 -5.13 16.97 9.94
CA LEU A 34 -4.92 17.50 11.29
C LEU A 34 -4.19 18.86 11.27
N ILE A 35 -3.12 18.98 10.48
CA ILE A 35 -2.34 20.23 10.40
C ILE A 35 -3.15 21.36 9.76
N ARG A 36 -3.96 21.04 8.73
CA ARG A 36 -4.89 22.01 8.15
C ARG A 36 -5.99 22.40 9.13
N ALA A 37 -6.48 21.47 9.96
CA ALA A 37 -7.49 21.75 10.98
C ALA A 37 -6.96 22.68 12.08
N THR A 38 -5.66 22.63 12.38
CA THR A 38 -5.00 23.55 13.33
C THR A 38 -4.58 24.89 12.70
N GLY A 39 -4.88 25.12 11.41
CA GLY A 39 -4.59 26.38 10.71
C GLY A 39 -3.10 26.64 10.47
N GLN A 40 -2.26 25.61 10.60
CA GLN A 40 -0.82 25.72 10.43
C GLN A 40 -0.41 25.27 9.02
N ASP A 41 0.65 25.87 8.47
CA ASP A 41 1.14 25.44 7.17
C ASP A 41 1.78 24.05 7.27
N PRO A 42 1.37 23.06 6.43
CA PRO A 42 1.94 21.72 6.44
C PRO A 42 3.47 21.68 6.23
N LYS A 43 4.03 22.73 5.63
CA LYS A 43 5.46 22.85 5.35
C LYS A 43 6.31 23.14 6.59
N GLU A 44 5.73 23.71 7.64
CA GLU A 44 6.47 24.05 8.86
C GLU A 44 6.56 22.87 9.83
N ASN A 45 5.73 21.85 9.67
CA ASN A 45 5.71 20.71 10.59
C ASN A 45 6.72 19.62 10.19
N LEU A 46 7.72 19.40 11.05
CA LEU A 46 8.74 18.36 10.89
C LEU A 46 8.13 16.97 10.69
N PHE A 47 7.00 16.67 11.35
CA PHE A 47 6.34 15.38 11.24
C PHE A 47 5.76 15.14 9.84
N HIS A 48 5.15 16.18 9.25
CA HIS A 48 4.65 16.16 7.88
C HIS A 48 5.79 16.03 6.88
N ARG A 49 6.89 16.73 7.13
CA ARG A 49 8.08 16.68 6.26
C ARG A 49 8.71 15.30 6.24
N VAL A 50 8.91 14.66 7.39
CA VAL A 50 9.43 13.29 7.50
C VAL A 50 8.50 12.30 6.80
N LEU A 51 7.19 12.37 7.06
CA LEU A 51 6.23 11.54 6.33
C LEU A 51 6.30 11.80 4.83
N SER A 52 6.35 13.05 4.38
CA SER A 52 6.45 13.38 2.96
C SER A 52 7.74 12.85 2.32
N THR A 53 8.86 12.86 3.05
CA THR A 53 10.14 12.30 2.58
C THR A 53 10.06 10.79 2.45
N VAL A 54 9.39 10.12 3.40
CA VAL A 54 9.15 8.67 3.34
C VAL A 54 8.18 8.31 2.22
N SER A 55 7.15 9.14 1.97
CA SER A 55 6.14 8.94 0.92
C SER A 55 6.59 9.41 -0.47
N SER A 56 7.63 10.24 -0.56
CA SER A 56 8.18 10.80 -1.80
C SER A 56 8.65 9.73 -2.81
N PRO A 57 9.48 8.73 -2.44
CA PRO A 57 9.89 7.70 -3.39
C PRO A 57 8.71 6.84 -3.87
N PHE A 58 7.68 6.67 -3.04
CA PHE A 58 6.51 5.86 -3.39
C PHE A 58 5.53 6.59 -4.30
N THR A 59 5.29 7.88 -4.04
CA THR A 59 4.54 8.72 -4.98
C THR A 59 5.26 8.82 -6.32
N TRP A 60 6.60 8.87 -6.34
CA TRP A 60 7.38 8.80 -7.57
C TRP A 60 7.18 7.48 -8.34
N LEU A 61 7.21 6.34 -7.63
CA LEU A 61 7.02 5.02 -8.21
C LEU A 61 5.61 4.87 -8.82
N VAL A 62 4.58 5.32 -8.09
CA VAL A 62 3.19 5.26 -8.56
C VAL A 62 2.94 6.25 -9.68
N ARG A 63 3.54 7.45 -9.68
CA ARG A 63 3.46 8.43 -10.78
C ARG A 63 4.11 7.92 -12.07
N ARG A 64 4.98 6.92 -11.98
CA ARG A 64 5.57 6.25 -13.15
C ARG A 64 4.65 5.18 -13.74
N ILE A 65 3.77 4.62 -12.92
CA ILE A 65 2.75 3.62 -13.32
C ILE A 65 1.43 4.31 -13.71
N THR A 66 1.11 5.46 -13.10
CA THR A 66 -0.16 6.17 -13.26
C THR A 66 0.00 7.34 -14.24
N PRO A 67 -0.82 7.47 -15.29
CA PRO A 67 -0.68 8.50 -16.31
C PRO A 67 -0.86 9.92 -15.75
N PRO A 68 -0.26 10.95 -16.39
CA PRO A 68 -0.21 12.34 -15.89
C PRO A 68 -1.55 13.11 -15.90
N PHE A 69 -2.67 12.42 -16.06
CA PHE A 69 -3.99 13.02 -16.29
C PHE A 69 -4.68 13.52 -15.00
N ILE A 70 -4.10 13.28 -13.82
CA ILE A 70 -4.72 13.57 -12.51
C ILE A 70 -4.08 14.84 -11.93
N ALA A 71 -4.89 15.87 -11.69
CA ALA A 71 -4.46 17.09 -11.02
C ALA A 71 -3.73 16.78 -9.69
N ASP A 72 -2.56 17.40 -9.46
CA ASP A 72 -1.60 17.09 -8.37
C ASP A 72 -2.22 16.95 -6.97
N ARG A 73 -3.39 17.57 -6.74
CA ARG A 73 -4.15 17.50 -5.49
C ARG A 73 -4.81 16.14 -5.20
N HIS A 74 -5.10 15.33 -6.21
CA HIS A 74 -5.77 14.02 -6.06
C HIS A 74 -4.84 12.82 -6.31
N VAL A 75 -3.61 13.06 -6.75
CA VAL A 75 -2.58 12.04 -6.97
C VAL A 75 -2.38 11.09 -5.77
N PRO A 76 -2.33 11.55 -4.50
CA PRO A 76 -2.17 10.62 -3.37
C PRO A 76 -3.40 9.73 -3.14
N LEU A 77 -4.62 10.20 -3.45
CA LEU A 77 -5.84 9.42 -3.28
C LEU A 77 -6.01 8.39 -4.40
N ALA A 78 -5.65 8.77 -5.64
CA ALA A 78 -5.57 7.83 -6.76
C ALA A 78 -4.49 6.76 -6.52
N THR A 79 -3.35 7.16 -5.95
CA THR A 79 -2.27 6.23 -5.56
C THR A 79 -2.76 5.23 -4.51
N PHE A 80 -3.48 5.70 -3.49
CA PHE A 80 -4.09 4.85 -2.49
C PHE A 80 -5.09 3.86 -3.11
N ALA A 81 -5.99 4.32 -3.98
CA ALA A 81 -6.95 3.46 -4.65
C ALA A 81 -6.27 2.39 -5.52
N LEU A 82 -5.24 2.75 -6.27
CA LEU A 82 -4.47 1.80 -7.09
C LEU A 82 -3.76 0.75 -6.23
N LEU A 83 -3.10 1.19 -5.15
CA LEU A 83 -2.43 0.28 -4.21
C LEU A 83 -3.44 -0.64 -3.51
N LEU A 84 -4.63 -0.15 -3.20
CA LEU A 84 -5.70 -0.94 -2.61
C LEU A 84 -6.19 -2.02 -3.58
N VAL A 85 -6.34 -1.68 -4.86
CA VAL A 85 -6.69 -2.65 -5.90
C VAL A 85 -5.59 -3.69 -6.06
N CYS A 86 -4.31 -3.28 -6.16
CA CYS A 86 -3.21 -4.22 -6.21
C CYS A 86 -3.19 -5.14 -4.97
N TYR A 87 -3.40 -4.59 -3.77
CA TYR A 87 -3.49 -5.37 -2.54
C TYR A 87 -4.59 -6.42 -2.62
N ALA A 88 -5.79 -6.04 -3.08
CA ALA A 88 -6.90 -6.96 -3.27
C ALA A 88 -6.54 -8.05 -4.29
N THR A 89 -5.93 -7.71 -5.43
CA THR A 89 -5.50 -8.72 -6.42
C THR A 89 -4.50 -9.71 -5.84
N VAL A 90 -3.51 -9.25 -5.08
CA VAL A 90 -2.53 -10.13 -4.41
C VAL A 90 -3.26 -11.04 -3.40
N LEU A 91 -4.18 -10.49 -2.62
CA LEU A 91 -4.98 -11.29 -1.68
C LEU A 91 -5.78 -12.38 -2.40
N PHE A 92 -6.44 -12.04 -3.52
CA PHE A 92 -7.17 -13.01 -4.34
C PHE A 92 -6.23 -14.08 -4.93
N THR A 93 -5.03 -13.71 -5.40
CA THR A 93 -4.07 -14.70 -5.93
C THR A 93 -3.58 -15.67 -4.85
N ILE A 94 -3.39 -15.21 -3.60
CA ILE A 94 -3.05 -16.08 -2.48
C ILE A 94 -4.22 -17.04 -2.19
N ALA A 95 -5.46 -16.54 -2.18
CA ALA A 95 -6.63 -17.37 -1.94
C ALA A 95 -6.84 -18.42 -3.04
N ASP A 96 -6.69 -18.03 -4.32
CA ASP A 96 -6.78 -18.95 -5.47
C ASP A 96 -5.70 -20.03 -5.41
N THR A 97 -4.45 -19.64 -5.10
CA THR A 97 -3.34 -20.59 -4.91
C THR A 97 -3.62 -21.58 -3.79
N CYS A 98 -4.22 -21.11 -2.69
CA CYS A 98 -4.56 -21.96 -1.56
C CYS A 98 -5.69 -22.96 -1.90
N MET A 99 -6.73 -22.50 -2.59
CA MET A 99 -7.85 -23.34 -3.03
C MET A 99 -7.41 -24.40 -4.05
N ARG A 100 -6.51 -24.06 -4.99
CA ARG A 100 -5.95 -25.03 -5.96
C ARG A 100 -5.21 -26.18 -5.28
N HIS A 101 -4.67 -25.96 -4.07
CA HIS A 101 -3.95 -26.97 -3.30
C HIS A 101 -4.81 -27.68 -2.25
N GLY A 102 -6.13 -27.44 -2.22
CA GLY A 102 -7.05 -28.12 -1.32
C GLY A 102 -6.95 -27.70 0.15
N LEU A 103 -6.29 -26.58 0.44
CA LEU A 103 -6.17 -26.01 1.77
C LEU A 103 -7.30 -25.00 2.02
N THR A 104 -7.82 -24.93 3.24
CA THR A 104 -8.72 -23.85 3.61
C THR A 104 -7.94 -22.54 3.73
N VAL A 105 -8.58 -21.41 3.44
CA VAL A 105 -7.93 -20.09 3.51
C VAL A 105 -7.43 -19.79 4.94
N ALA A 106 -8.13 -20.30 5.96
CA ALA A 106 -7.74 -20.18 7.36
C ALA A 106 -6.41 -20.92 7.66
N ASP A 107 -6.32 -22.19 7.26
CA ASP A 107 -5.11 -23.01 7.47
C ASP A 107 -3.90 -22.44 6.72
N CYS A 108 -4.12 -21.85 5.54
CA CYS A 108 -3.08 -21.14 4.80
C CYS A 108 -2.50 -19.98 5.60
N MET A 109 -3.35 -19.14 6.20
CA MET A 109 -2.89 -17.95 6.93
C MET A 109 -2.18 -18.30 8.23
N GLU A 110 -2.60 -19.38 8.90
CA GLU A 110 -2.02 -19.90 10.15
C GLU A 110 -0.57 -20.42 9.96
N ARG A 111 -0.27 -21.00 8.79
CA ARG A 111 1.06 -21.47 8.43
C ARG A 111 1.94 -20.30 8.00
N ARG A 112 2.44 -19.56 9.00
CA ARG A 112 3.38 -18.46 8.84
C ARG A 112 4.82 -18.96 8.79
#